data_AF-A0A5N4EMG7-F1
#
_entry.id   AF-A0A5N4EMG7-F1
#
_cell.length_a   1.000
_cell.length_b   1.000
_cell.length_c   1.000
_cell.angle_alpha   90.00
_cell.angle_beta   90.00
_cell.angle_gamma   90.00
#
_symmetry.space_group_name_H-M   'P 1'
#
loop_
_entity.id
_entity.type
_entity.pdbx_description
1 polymer ?
#
loop_
_entity_poly.entity_id
_entity_poly.type
_entity_poly.pdbx_seq_one_letter_code
_entity_poly.pdbx_strand_id
1 'polypeptide(L)'
;MRIIVLSLILFCCGTCPITAQSDYIVTTPSTQEIPVGEEEQFIKNNFPLQPLCKWTPGMKFMFVPSTRNMFLPTLSSYDTEKGIDNSLLKHKILTFTGTEEKAQNISTGTNYSTRFVFECEGEKYYYDIKNMRLDEICEKAPRAGINGLVYLKDVDTAKELLIGKTVYIQSESARVDDANNYSGYQNIAIPVNTEATITAIGVGSQAYPVKIVFKDTQGHSYYLEVALSRTNSGMDLNDFQGEKRMKYFSNAFSFTNKSLGTIESLKNKYLGMTVYPKKMLPAKRIVSFEDKQTESRVHLPRYTVLQIKEIKLSPPGSLATLSLTDRDGAIYELETDLKYDVIVKNDNYIEDFFGFEDIHKKYPGITESRWQIISRGDLEAGMSTVECRLSIGDPIEIELKKDSRFETWFYNGKTLEFENGTLQRYK
;
A
#
# COMPACT_ATOMS: atom_id res chain seq x y z
N MET A 1 -3.58 -23.98 83.53
CA MET A 1 -5.03 -23.80 83.29
C MET A 1 -5.37 -22.33 83.48
N ARG A 2 -5.58 -21.60 82.38
CA ARG A 2 -6.45 -20.40 82.26
C ARG A 2 -6.31 -19.82 80.84
N ILE A 3 -7.42 -19.85 80.11
CA ILE A 3 -7.65 -19.25 78.81
C ILE A 3 -7.72 -17.73 78.99
N ILE A 4 -6.99 -16.95 78.19
CA ILE A 4 -7.21 -15.50 78.05
C ILE A 4 -7.21 -15.14 76.55
N VAL A 5 -8.45 -15.05 76.06
CA VAL A 5 -9.03 -14.11 75.08
C VAL A 5 -8.07 -13.37 74.15
N LEU A 6 -8.23 -13.66 72.85
CA LEU A 6 -7.70 -12.90 71.72
C LEU A 6 -8.42 -11.54 71.65
N SER A 7 -7.69 -10.44 71.84
CA SER A 7 -8.18 -9.08 71.59
C SER A 7 -7.81 -8.66 70.16
N LEU A 8 -8.79 -8.57 69.29
CA LEU A 8 -8.68 -7.95 67.96
C LEU A 8 -8.63 -6.42 68.15
N ILE A 9 -7.51 -5.78 67.83
CA ILE A 9 -7.45 -4.33 67.67
C ILE A 9 -7.61 -4.03 66.18
N LEU A 10 -8.79 -3.51 65.82
CA LEU A 10 -9.07 -2.96 64.50
C LEU A 10 -8.31 -1.62 64.36
N PHE A 11 -7.26 -1.58 63.54
CA PHE A 11 -6.67 -0.33 63.08
C PHE A 11 -7.35 0.05 61.75
N CYS A 12 -8.37 0.89 61.82
CA CYS A 12 -8.97 1.53 60.66
C CYS A 12 -8.00 2.58 60.10
N CYS A 13 -7.02 2.17 59.30
CA CYS A 13 -6.36 3.07 58.37
C CYS A 13 -7.14 3.05 57.06
N GLY A 14 -7.93 4.11 56.84
CA GLY A 14 -8.61 4.35 55.57
C GLY A 14 -7.57 4.52 54.45
N THR A 15 -7.52 3.57 53.53
CA THR A 15 -7.01 3.83 52.19
C THR A 15 -8.17 4.36 51.38
N CYS A 16 -8.20 5.67 51.16
CA CYS A 16 -9.04 6.25 50.11
C CYS A 16 -8.79 5.48 48.81
N PRO A 17 -9.81 5.00 48.09
CA PRO A 17 -9.61 4.67 46.69
C PRO A 17 -9.23 5.98 46.01
N ILE A 18 -7.99 6.08 45.55
CA ILE A 18 -7.64 7.03 44.50
C ILE A 18 -8.47 6.56 43.30
N THR A 19 -9.65 7.14 43.13
CA THR A 19 -10.35 7.16 41.85
C THR A 19 -9.49 8.01 40.93
N ALA A 20 -8.46 7.40 40.37
CA ALA A 20 -7.80 7.94 39.20
C ALA A 20 -8.89 8.15 38.15
N GLN A 21 -8.88 9.32 37.55
CA GLN A 21 -9.70 9.76 36.43
C GLN A 21 -9.55 8.79 35.23
N SER A 22 -10.19 7.64 35.31
CA SER A 22 -10.26 6.63 34.25
C SER A 22 -11.10 7.11 33.07
N ASP A 23 -11.99 8.08 33.28
CA ASP A 23 -12.81 8.71 32.22
C ASP A 23 -12.00 9.51 31.20
N TYR A 24 -10.71 9.77 31.45
CA TYR A 24 -9.81 10.43 30.49
C TYR A 24 -8.79 9.47 29.88
N ILE A 25 -8.72 8.21 30.34
CA ILE A 25 -7.87 7.17 29.75
C ILE A 25 -8.71 6.43 28.71
N VAL A 26 -8.72 6.94 27.50
CA VAL A 26 -9.26 6.23 26.34
C VAL A 26 -8.20 5.24 25.86
N THR A 27 -8.42 3.95 26.06
CA THR A 27 -7.67 2.91 25.36
C THR A 27 -8.32 2.67 24.00
N THR A 28 -7.56 2.83 22.93
CA THR A 28 -7.97 2.31 21.63
C THR A 28 -8.08 0.79 21.72
N PRO A 29 -9.13 0.17 21.12
CA PRO A 29 -9.14 -1.26 20.92
C PRO A 29 -7.82 -1.67 20.28
N SER A 30 -7.15 -2.68 20.85
CA SER A 30 -6.00 -3.32 20.23
C SER A 30 -6.38 -3.66 18.79
N THR A 31 -5.48 -3.35 17.87
CA THR A 31 -5.52 -3.68 16.44
C THR A 31 -6.37 -4.93 16.21
N GLN A 32 -7.56 -4.77 15.62
CA GLN A 32 -8.24 -5.90 14.98
C GLN A 32 -7.17 -6.61 14.15
N GLU A 33 -6.93 -7.90 14.41
CA GLU A 33 -5.98 -8.68 13.61
C GLU A 33 -6.35 -8.46 12.15
N ILE A 34 -5.52 -7.67 11.46
CA ILE A 34 -5.65 -7.46 10.03
C ILE A 34 -5.57 -8.86 9.44
N PRO A 35 -6.53 -9.28 8.59
CA PRO A 35 -6.47 -10.56 7.94
C PRO A 35 -5.07 -10.70 7.33
N VAL A 36 -4.28 -11.63 7.88
CA VAL A 36 -2.91 -11.88 7.43
C VAL A 36 -3.02 -12.24 5.95
N GLY A 37 -2.43 -11.41 5.08
CA GLY A 37 -2.50 -11.64 3.63
C GLY A 37 -1.95 -13.02 3.29
N GLU A 38 -2.45 -13.62 2.20
CA GLU A 38 -2.00 -14.94 1.74
C GLU A 38 -0.47 -15.04 1.65
N GLU A 39 0.17 -13.97 1.16
CA GLU A 39 1.62 -13.90 1.06
C GLU A 39 2.32 -13.86 2.42
N GLU A 40 1.74 -13.18 3.41
CA GLU A 40 2.31 -13.14 4.75
C GLU A 40 2.14 -14.48 5.47
N GLN A 41 1.02 -15.17 5.24
CA GLN A 41 0.80 -16.53 5.74
C GLN A 41 1.79 -17.52 5.09
N PHE A 42 2.03 -17.38 3.78
CA PHE A 42 3.04 -18.16 3.07
C PHE A 42 4.44 -17.97 3.69
N ILE A 43 4.82 -16.74 4.04
CA ILE A 43 6.10 -16.48 4.73
C ILE A 43 6.15 -17.13 6.11
N LYS A 44 5.13 -16.93 6.93
CA LYS A 44 5.06 -17.49 8.29
C LYS A 44 5.17 -19.02 8.29
N ASN A 45 4.55 -19.68 7.32
CA ASN A 45 4.51 -21.14 7.26
C ASN A 45 5.81 -21.77 6.75
N ASN A 46 6.50 -21.11 5.81
CA ASN A 46 7.61 -21.73 5.07
C ASN A 46 9.00 -21.18 5.44
N PHE A 47 9.06 -19.97 6.02
CA PHE A 47 10.32 -19.24 6.26
C PHE A 47 10.42 -18.74 7.70
N PRO A 48 10.52 -19.64 8.70
CA PRO A 48 10.65 -19.24 10.10
C PRO A 48 12.00 -18.55 10.37
N LEU A 49 11.97 -17.40 11.04
CA LEU A 49 13.17 -16.69 11.49
C LEU A 49 13.98 -17.56 12.46
N GLN A 50 15.28 -17.72 12.19
CA GLN A 50 16.23 -18.39 13.09
C GLN A 50 17.21 -17.37 13.69
N PRO A 51 16.98 -16.90 14.93
CA PRO A 51 17.92 -15.97 15.56
C PRO A 51 19.26 -16.66 15.83
N LEU A 52 20.32 -15.88 15.93
CA LEU A 52 21.71 -16.38 15.96
C LEU A 52 21.95 -17.44 17.06
N CYS A 53 21.41 -17.25 18.26
CA CYS A 53 21.56 -18.20 19.36
C CYS A 53 20.80 -19.53 19.18
N LYS A 54 19.90 -19.62 18.19
CA LYS A 54 19.09 -20.81 17.89
C LYS A 54 19.61 -21.56 16.67
N TRP A 55 20.77 -21.19 16.14
CA TRP A 55 21.37 -21.90 15.02
C TRP A 55 21.76 -23.32 15.42
N THR A 56 21.54 -24.25 14.50
CA THR A 56 21.78 -25.69 14.72
C THR A 56 22.81 -26.20 13.72
N PRO A 57 23.69 -27.15 14.14
CA PRO A 57 24.68 -27.73 13.25
C PRO A 57 24.05 -28.25 11.95
N GLY A 58 24.72 -28.01 10.82
CA GLY A 58 24.26 -28.35 9.49
C GLY A 58 23.55 -27.22 8.73
N MET A 59 23.25 -26.09 9.38
CA MET A 59 22.80 -24.88 8.68
C MET A 59 23.86 -24.41 7.69
N LYS A 60 23.44 -24.15 6.44
CA LYS A 60 24.34 -23.73 5.36
C LYS A 60 24.14 -22.27 4.99
N PHE A 61 25.25 -21.59 4.74
CA PHE A 61 25.27 -20.19 4.36
C PHE A 61 26.20 -20.00 3.18
N MET A 62 25.80 -19.19 2.19
CA MET A 62 26.74 -18.72 1.19
C MET A 62 27.39 -17.43 1.67
N PHE A 63 28.71 -17.31 1.55
CA PHE A 63 29.43 -16.11 1.94
C PHE A 63 29.44 -15.08 0.81
N VAL A 64 28.63 -14.03 0.95
CA VAL A 64 28.47 -12.92 0.02
C VAL A 64 28.80 -11.61 0.75
N PRO A 65 30.09 -11.25 0.93
CA PRO A 65 30.47 -10.05 1.64
C PRO A 65 30.03 -8.81 0.85
N SER A 66 29.53 -7.79 1.56
CA SER A 66 29.27 -6.48 0.95
C SER A 66 30.59 -5.84 0.51
N THR A 67 30.52 -4.88 -0.42
CA THR A 67 31.70 -4.11 -0.85
C THR A 67 32.43 -3.43 0.32
N ARG A 68 31.70 -2.97 1.34
CA ARG A 68 32.29 -2.40 2.57
C ARG A 68 33.02 -3.45 3.41
N ASN A 69 32.43 -4.64 3.49
CA ASN A 69 32.97 -5.74 4.29
C ASN A 69 34.05 -6.53 3.56
N MET A 70 34.32 -6.27 2.28
CA MET A 70 35.31 -7.03 1.51
C MET A 70 36.73 -6.90 2.08
N PHE A 71 37.04 -5.79 2.77
CA PHE A 71 38.39 -5.47 3.25
C PHE A 71 38.64 -5.78 4.74
N LEU A 72 37.61 -6.17 5.49
CA LEU A 72 37.73 -6.51 6.91
C LEU A 72 37.38 -7.99 7.13
N PRO A 73 38.27 -8.80 7.70
CA PRO A 73 38.03 -10.22 7.89
C PRO A 73 36.78 -10.42 8.76
N THR A 74 35.81 -11.15 8.24
CA THR A 74 34.64 -11.53 9.04
C THR A 74 34.96 -12.75 9.90
N LEU A 75 35.59 -13.77 9.32
CA LEU A 75 35.92 -15.02 9.99
C LEU A 75 37.42 -15.13 10.25
N SER A 76 37.77 -15.83 11.32
CA SER A 76 39.14 -16.24 11.63
C SER A 76 39.34 -17.73 11.36
N SER A 77 40.54 -18.11 10.92
CA SER A 77 40.94 -19.53 10.78
C SER A 77 41.27 -20.12 12.16
N TYR A 78 40.90 -21.39 12.37
CA TYR A 78 41.30 -22.11 13.58
C TYR A 78 42.82 -22.33 13.65
N ASP A 79 43.43 -22.71 12.54
CA ASP A 79 44.85 -23.09 12.49
C ASP A 79 45.79 -21.92 12.77
N THR A 80 45.42 -20.72 12.30
CA THR A 80 46.26 -19.53 12.41
C THR A 80 45.81 -18.56 13.50
N GLU A 81 44.59 -18.73 14.02
CA GLU A 81 43.88 -17.78 14.89
C GLU A 81 43.80 -16.34 14.34
N LYS A 82 44.00 -16.17 13.03
CA LYS A 82 44.00 -14.87 12.33
C LYS A 82 42.78 -14.74 11.43
N GLY A 83 42.37 -13.48 11.24
CA GLY A 83 41.30 -13.12 10.30
C GLY A 83 41.68 -13.50 8.87
N ILE A 84 40.72 -14.09 8.15
CA ILE A 84 40.90 -14.55 6.77
C ILE A 84 40.38 -13.49 5.80
N ASP A 85 41.08 -13.33 4.67
CA ASP A 85 40.63 -12.47 3.58
C ASP A 85 39.27 -12.97 3.06
N ASN A 86 38.26 -12.11 3.11
CA ASN A 86 36.90 -12.42 2.70
C ASN A 86 36.79 -12.79 1.21
N SER A 87 37.74 -12.38 0.37
CA SER A 87 37.78 -12.78 -1.05
C SER A 87 37.99 -14.28 -1.24
N LEU A 88 38.69 -14.96 -0.32
CA LEU A 88 38.95 -16.40 -0.37
C LEU A 88 37.72 -17.25 -0.05
N LEU A 89 36.77 -16.67 0.69
CA LEU A 89 35.51 -17.31 1.06
C LEU A 89 34.34 -16.87 0.17
N LYS A 90 34.52 -15.85 -0.67
CA LYS A 90 33.45 -15.28 -1.50
C LYS A 90 32.79 -16.36 -2.37
N HIS A 91 31.46 -16.44 -2.29
CA HIS A 91 30.58 -17.41 -2.93
C HIS A 91 30.77 -18.88 -2.51
N LYS A 92 31.60 -19.15 -1.50
CA LYS A 92 31.71 -20.49 -0.90
C LYS A 92 30.57 -20.75 0.07
N ILE A 93 30.31 -22.03 0.32
CA ILE A 93 29.28 -22.49 1.25
C ILE A 93 29.95 -22.84 2.58
N LEU A 94 29.55 -22.10 3.62
CA LEU A 94 29.93 -22.34 5.01
C LEU A 94 28.85 -23.18 5.67
N THR A 95 29.25 -24.32 6.24
CA THR A 95 28.37 -25.16 7.05
C THR A 95 28.61 -24.85 8.51
N PHE A 96 27.60 -24.38 9.22
CA PHE A 96 27.68 -24.13 10.65
C PHE A 96 27.79 -25.46 11.40
N THR A 97 28.79 -25.61 12.26
CA THR A 97 29.07 -26.86 12.98
C THR A 97 28.71 -26.79 14.45
N GLY A 98 28.56 -25.59 15.02
CA GLY A 98 28.19 -25.41 16.42
C GLY A 98 28.76 -24.13 17.03
N THR A 99 28.57 -23.97 18.33
CA THR A 99 29.08 -22.85 19.11
C THR A 99 30.04 -23.30 20.20
N GLU A 100 31.07 -22.50 20.48
CA GLU A 100 32.02 -22.72 21.57
C GLU A 100 32.05 -21.49 22.48
N GLU A 101 31.92 -21.66 23.79
CA GLU A 101 32.09 -20.57 24.75
C GLU A 101 33.50 -20.57 25.33
N LYS A 102 34.14 -19.40 25.35
CA LYS A 102 35.42 -19.17 26.02
C LYS A 102 35.21 -18.29 27.23
N ALA A 103 35.75 -18.72 28.37
CA ALA A 103 35.83 -17.92 29.59
C ALA A 103 37.27 -17.45 29.79
N GLN A 104 37.46 -16.14 30.00
CA GLN A 104 38.75 -15.54 30.32
C GLN A 104 38.64 -14.75 31.62
N ASN A 105 39.42 -15.14 32.63
CA ASN A 105 39.49 -14.40 33.89
C ASN A 105 40.35 -13.14 33.69
N ILE A 106 39.78 -11.98 33.98
CA ILE A 106 40.45 -10.68 34.02
C ILE A 106 40.37 -10.10 35.44
N SER A 107 41.14 -9.05 35.71
CA SER A 107 41.19 -8.43 37.05
C SER A 107 39.84 -7.90 37.56
N THR A 108 38.88 -7.64 36.66
CA THR A 108 37.53 -7.13 36.97
C THR A 108 36.42 -8.17 36.92
N GLY A 109 36.73 -9.45 36.67
CA GLY A 109 35.74 -10.54 36.58
C GLY A 109 36.07 -11.60 35.53
N THR A 110 35.09 -12.42 35.15
CA THR A 110 35.23 -13.40 34.05
C THR A 110 34.55 -12.86 32.80
N ASN A 111 35.31 -12.65 31.73
CA ASN A 111 34.76 -12.34 30.41
C ASN A 111 34.39 -13.63 29.69
N TYR A 112 33.19 -13.65 29.10
CA TYR A 112 32.73 -14.74 28.24
C TYR A 112 32.75 -14.28 26.78
N SER A 113 33.17 -15.15 25.86
CA SER A 113 32.99 -14.94 24.42
C SER A 113 32.37 -16.18 23.79
N THR A 114 31.57 -15.99 22.76
CA THR A 114 30.90 -17.07 22.04
C THR A 114 31.41 -17.12 20.61
N ARG A 115 32.00 -18.25 20.23
CA ARG A 115 32.45 -18.52 18.86
C ARG A 115 31.38 -19.29 18.10
N PHE A 116 31.05 -18.83 16.91
CA PHE A 116 30.23 -19.54 15.93
C PHE A 116 31.16 -20.22 14.94
N VAL A 117 31.10 -21.55 14.87
CA VAL A 117 32.07 -22.38 14.15
C VAL A 117 31.49 -22.82 12.81
N PHE A 118 32.31 -22.72 11.77
CA PHE A 118 31.95 -23.08 10.40
C PHE A 118 33.01 -23.98 9.79
N GLU A 119 32.55 -24.87 8.92
CA GLU A 119 33.38 -25.67 8.04
C GLU A 119 33.15 -25.26 6.58
N CYS A 120 34.23 -25.10 5.81
CA CYS A 120 34.17 -24.88 4.38
C CYS A 120 35.37 -25.59 3.73
N GLU A 121 35.09 -26.48 2.77
CA GLU A 121 36.12 -27.20 2.00
C GLU A 121 37.13 -27.98 2.86
N GLY A 122 36.71 -28.49 4.03
CA GLY A 122 37.55 -29.23 4.97
C GLY A 122 38.29 -28.37 6.00
N GLU A 123 38.24 -27.04 5.85
CA GLU A 123 38.87 -26.07 6.76
C GLU A 123 37.87 -25.55 7.79
N LYS A 124 38.37 -25.25 9.00
CA LYS A 124 37.56 -24.72 10.11
C LYS A 124 37.77 -23.22 10.32
N TYR A 125 36.67 -22.50 10.46
CA TYR A 125 36.63 -21.05 10.68
C TYR A 125 35.71 -20.71 11.85
N TYR A 126 35.91 -19.55 12.48
CA TYR A 126 34.99 -19.03 13.49
C TYR A 126 34.72 -17.54 13.39
N TYR A 127 33.53 -17.14 13.86
CA TYR A 127 33.18 -15.77 14.20
C TYR A 127 33.09 -15.63 15.72
N ASP A 128 33.77 -14.64 16.31
CA ASP A 128 33.81 -14.45 17.77
C ASP A 128 32.98 -13.24 18.19
N ILE A 129 31.96 -13.49 19.03
CA ILE A 129 31.21 -12.45 19.73
C ILE A 129 31.79 -12.31 21.14
N LYS A 130 32.46 -11.18 21.37
CA LYS A 130 33.10 -10.87 22.64
C LYS A 130 32.09 -10.39 23.68
N ASN A 131 32.35 -10.73 24.94
CA ASN A 131 31.61 -10.28 26.13
C ASN A 131 30.11 -10.66 26.13
N MET A 132 29.74 -11.76 25.46
CA MET A 132 28.39 -12.33 25.50
C MET A 132 28.45 -13.85 25.46
N ARG A 133 27.61 -14.48 26.29
CA ARG A 133 27.26 -15.90 26.20
C ARG A 133 26.19 -16.16 25.15
N LEU A 134 26.00 -17.42 24.79
CA LEU A 134 25.06 -17.80 23.72
C LEU A 134 23.62 -17.38 24.02
N ASP A 135 23.15 -17.58 25.24
CA ASP A 135 21.81 -17.22 25.70
C ASP A 135 21.60 -15.70 25.72
N GLU A 136 22.61 -14.94 26.16
CA GLU A 136 22.59 -13.49 26.21
C GLU A 136 22.50 -12.83 24.82
N ILE A 137 23.03 -13.47 23.77
CA ILE A 137 23.02 -12.90 22.41
C ILE A 137 21.59 -12.61 21.95
N CYS A 138 20.66 -13.54 22.17
CA CYS A 138 19.29 -13.36 21.71
C CYS A 138 18.50 -12.32 22.54
N GLU A 139 18.84 -12.17 23.82
CA GLU A 139 18.18 -11.19 24.69
C GLU A 139 18.71 -9.78 24.48
N LYS A 140 20.03 -9.62 24.43
CA LYS A 140 20.70 -8.32 24.37
C LYS A 140 20.86 -7.82 22.93
N ALA A 141 20.95 -8.71 21.96
CA ALA A 141 21.17 -8.38 20.55
C ALA A 141 20.30 -9.26 19.63
N PRO A 142 18.97 -9.14 19.67
CA PRO A 142 18.06 -9.95 18.84
C PRO A 142 18.28 -9.77 17.33
N ARG A 143 18.87 -8.65 16.91
CA ARG A 143 19.26 -8.34 15.53
C ARG A 143 20.69 -8.78 15.17
N ALA A 144 21.38 -9.48 16.06
CA ALA A 144 22.74 -9.94 15.78
C ALA A 144 22.78 -10.85 14.54
N GLY A 145 23.77 -10.60 13.69
CA GLY A 145 24.04 -11.40 12.51
C GLY A 145 25.53 -11.35 12.18
N ILE A 146 25.97 -12.35 11.43
CA ILE A 146 27.35 -12.46 10.96
C ILE A 146 27.40 -11.93 9.54
N ASN A 147 28.25 -10.91 9.34
CA ASN A 147 28.33 -10.19 8.07
C ASN A 147 28.65 -11.11 6.90
N GLY A 148 27.97 -10.89 5.77
CA GLY A 148 28.20 -11.64 4.54
C GLY A 148 27.62 -13.05 4.51
N LEU A 149 27.02 -13.59 5.58
CA LEU A 149 26.34 -14.89 5.50
C LEU A 149 24.91 -14.75 4.95
N VAL A 150 24.64 -15.43 3.83
CA VAL A 150 23.31 -15.54 3.24
C VAL A 150 22.76 -16.93 3.55
N TYR A 151 21.61 -17.01 4.24
CA TYR A 151 21.04 -18.29 4.66
C TYR A 151 20.48 -19.08 3.47
N LEU A 152 21.05 -20.24 3.17
CA LEU A 152 20.71 -20.98 1.96
C LEU A 152 19.36 -21.69 2.02
N LYS A 153 18.87 -22.04 3.21
CA LYS A 153 17.54 -22.67 3.33
C LYS A 153 16.44 -21.76 2.78
N ASP A 154 16.54 -20.45 2.97
CA ASP A 154 15.59 -19.50 2.37
C ASP A 154 15.60 -19.59 0.84
N VAL A 155 16.79 -19.71 0.24
CA VAL A 155 16.97 -19.82 -1.21
C VAL A 155 16.44 -21.16 -1.73
N ASP A 156 16.76 -22.25 -1.04
CA ASP A 156 16.38 -23.60 -1.46
C ASP A 156 14.87 -23.84 -1.30
N THR A 157 14.27 -23.44 -0.19
CA THR A 157 12.82 -23.48 0.00
C THR A 157 12.10 -22.59 -1.03
N ALA A 158 12.63 -21.40 -1.33
CA ALA A 158 12.06 -20.54 -2.37
C ALA A 158 12.14 -21.16 -3.77
N LYS A 159 13.25 -21.84 -4.12
CA LYS A 159 13.35 -22.59 -5.38
C LYS A 159 12.25 -23.63 -5.50
N GLU A 160 12.03 -24.42 -4.45
CA GLU A 160 11.04 -25.49 -4.43
C GLU A 160 9.59 -24.97 -4.55
N LEU A 161 9.27 -23.87 -3.84
CA LEU A 161 7.89 -23.40 -3.73
C LEU A 161 7.46 -22.38 -4.80
N LEU A 162 8.41 -21.62 -5.36
CA LEU A 162 8.09 -20.45 -6.18
C LEU A 162 8.40 -20.61 -7.67
N ILE A 163 9.35 -21.46 -8.08
CA ILE A 163 9.68 -21.61 -9.50
C ILE A 163 8.46 -22.16 -10.27
N GLY A 164 8.13 -21.51 -11.38
CA GLY A 164 6.97 -21.84 -12.21
C GLY A 164 5.65 -21.24 -11.70
N LYS A 165 5.63 -20.56 -10.56
CA LYS A 165 4.42 -19.86 -10.09
C LYS A 165 4.20 -18.56 -10.84
N THR A 166 2.94 -18.29 -11.18
CA THR A 166 2.46 -16.97 -11.61
C THR A 166 2.29 -16.08 -10.39
N VAL A 167 2.79 -14.86 -10.48
CA VAL A 167 2.75 -13.83 -9.43
C VAL A 167 2.48 -12.45 -10.04
N TYR A 168 2.05 -11.51 -9.21
CA TYR A 168 1.79 -10.13 -9.59
C TYR A 168 2.76 -9.21 -8.85
N ILE A 169 3.60 -8.50 -9.60
CA ILE A 169 4.67 -7.68 -9.04
C ILE A 169 4.10 -6.39 -8.49
N GLN A 170 4.29 -6.12 -7.20
CA GLN A 170 3.73 -4.94 -6.53
C GLN A 170 4.73 -3.76 -6.46
N SER A 171 5.99 -3.99 -6.84
CA SER A 171 7.01 -2.95 -6.93
C SER A 171 6.86 -2.14 -8.23
N GLU A 172 7.06 -0.82 -8.14
CA GLU A 172 7.07 0.10 -9.30
C GLU A 172 8.36 0.00 -10.13
N SER A 173 9.36 -0.73 -9.64
CA SER A 173 10.60 -0.99 -10.35
C SER A 173 11.15 -2.38 -10.06
N ALA A 174 11.91 -2.92 -11.00
CA ALA A 174 12.66 -4.15 -10.89
C ALA A 174 14.08 -3.96 -11.43
N ARG A 175 14.92 -4.99 -11.30
CA ARG A 175 16.32 -4.95 -11.75
C ARG A 175 16.55 -5.85 -12.96
N VAL A 176 17.53 -5.48 -13.76
CA VAL A 176 18.13 -6.32 -14.80
C VAL A 176 19.63 -6.35 -14.58
N ASP A 177 20.24 -7.52 -14.68
CA ASP A 177 21.68 -7.68 -14.51
C ASP A 177 22.41 -6.91 -15.62
N ASP A 178 23.38 -6.08 -15.24
CA ASP A 178 24.18 -5.27 -16.16
C ASP A 178 25.63 -5.23 -15.68
N ALA A 179 26.47 -6.02 -16.33
CA ALA A 179 27.89 -6.11 -16.01
C ALA A 179 28.66 -4.81 -16.26
N ASN A 180 28.13 -3.87 -17.05
CA ASN A 180 28.77 -2.58 -17.32
C ASN A 180 28.43 -1.52 -16.26
N ASN A 181 27.43 -1.77 -15.41
CA ASN A 181 27.09 -0.88 -14.31
C ASN A 181 27.97 -1.17 -13.09
N TYR A 182 28.44 -0.12 -12.40
CA TYR A 182 29.18 -0.26 -11.14
C TYR A 182 28.44 -1.10 -10.09
N SER A 183 27.10 -1.02 -10.07
CA SER A 183 26.27 -1.80 -9.14
C SER A 183 26.01 -3.24 -9.60
N GLY A 184 26.39 -3.58 -10.84
CA GLY A 184 26.11 -4.87 -11.48
C GLY A 184 24.67 -5.03 -12.00
N TYR A 185 23.85 -3.97 -11.94
CA TYR A 185 22.46 -3.99 -12.40
C TYR A 185 21.95 -2.60 -12.77
N GLN A 186 20.86 -2.57 -13.54
CA GLN A 186 20.05 -1.39 -13.81
C GLN A 186 18.68 -1.52 -13.14
N ASN A 187 18.14 -0.42 -12.61
CA ASN A 187 16.75 -0.36 -12.16
C ASN A 187 15.86 0.06 -13.35
N ILE A 188 14.81 -0.70 -13.61
CA ILE A 188 13.83 -0.46 -14.66
C ILE A 188 12.46 -0.28 -14.02
N ALA A 189 11.73 0.76 -14.42
CA ALA A 189 10.34 0.96 -14.00
C ALA A 189 9.45 -0.13 -14.61
N ILE A 190 8.59 -0.72 -13.80
CA ILE A 190 7.60 -1.72 -14.24
C ILE A 190 6.22 -1.33 -13.69
N PRO A 191 5.12 -1.57 -14.44
CA PRO A 191 3.79 -1.31 -13.93
C PRO A 191 3.50 -2.14 -12.67
N VAL A 192 2.89 -1.51 -11.67
CA VAL A 192 2.38 -2.23 -10.50
C VAL A 192 1.35 -3.25 -10.95
N ASN A 193 1.38 -4.41 -10.32
CA ASN A 193 0.56 -5.57 -10.61
C ASN A 193 0.81 -6.18 -12.00
N THR A 194 2.04 -6.04 -12.52
CA THR A 194 2.50 -6.79 -13.70
C THR A 194 2.42 -8.29 -13.41
N GLU A 195 1.68 -9.02 -14.24
CA GLU A 195 1.65 -10.49 -14.20
C GLU A 195 2.97 -11.04 -14.73
N ALA A 196 3.58 -11.95 -13.95
CA ALA A 196 4.86 -12.56 -14.28
C ALA A 196 4.94 -13.99 -13.79
N THR A 197 5.76 -14.81 -14.45
CA THR A 197 6.10 -16.17 -14.00
C THR A 197 7.49 -16.17 -13.40
N ILE A 198 7.66 -16.74 -12.22
CA ILE A 198 8.99 -16.91 -11.60
C ILE A 198 9.75 -18.01 -12.36
N THR A 199 10.89 -17.65 -12.95
CA THR A 199 11.67 -18.55 -13.80
C THR A 199 12.91 -19.09 -13.12
N ALA A 200 13.49 -18.35 -12.17
CA ALA A 200 14.66 -18.80 -11.42
C ALA A 200 14.73 -18.14 -10.04
N ILE A 201 15.38 -18.82 -9.12
CA ILE A 201 15.66 -18.34 -7.77
C ILE A 201 17.16 -18.52 -7.51
N GLY A 202 17.81 -17.45 -7.04
CA GLY A 202 19.23 -17.39 -6.73
C GLY A 202 19.53 -16.73 -5.40
N VAL A 203 20.82 -16.64 -5.09
CA VAL A 203 21.33 -15.97 -3.89
C VAL A 203 21.36 -14.47 -4.12
N GLY A 204 20.78 -13.71 -3.19
CA GLY A 204 20.84 -12.25 -3.15
C GLY A 204 21.92 -11.73 -2.20
N SER A 205 21.54 -10.79 -1.34
CA SER A 205 22.42 -10.19 -0.33
C SER A 205 22.08 -10.67 1.08
N GLN A 206 22.95 -10.43 2.07
CA GLN A 206 22.63 -10.77 3.47
C GLN A 206 21.30 -10.15 3.94
N ALA A 207 21.01 -8.91 3.56
CA ALA A 207 19.76 -8.25 3.92
C ALA A 207 18.56 -8.85 3.17
N TYR A 208 18.75 -9.17 1.90
CA TYR A 208 17.70 -9.64 0.98
C TYR A 208 18.16 -10.97 0.34
N PRO A 209 18.09 -12.09 1.09
CA PRO A 209 18.78 -13.34 0.77
C PRO A 209 18.36 -14.00 -0.55
N VAL A 210 17.16 -13.73 -1.04
CA VAL A 210 16.60 -14.43 -2.20
C VAL A 210 16.48 -13.48 -3.38
N LYS A 211 17.23 -13.79 -4.45
CA LYS A 211 17.10 -13.16 -5.77
C LYS A 211 16.05 -13.92 -6.57
N ILE A 212 14.91 -13.30 -6.81
CA ILE A 212 13.79 -13.87 -7.57
C ILE A 212 13.82 -13.31 -8.99
N VAL A 213 14.06 -14.18 -9.97
CA VAL A 213 14.03 -13.85 -11.39
C VAL A 213 12.67 -14.24 -11.96
N PHE A 214 12.03 -13.33 -12.67
CA PHE A 214 10.71 -13.51 -13.23
C PHE A 214 10.63 -12.96 -14.65
N LYS A 215 9.69 -13.51 -15.43
CA LYS A 215 9.44 -13.14 -16.82
C LYS A 215 8.01 -12.61 -16.95
N ASP A 216 7.85 -11.43 -17.53
CA ASP A 216 6.53 -10.85 -17.81
C ASP A 216 5.84 -11.56 -18.98
N THR A 217 4.58 -11.19 -19.25
CA THR A 217 3.78 -11.75 -20.36
C THR A 217 4.32 -11.41 -21.76
N GLN A 218 5.15 -10.36 -21.89
CA GLN A 218 5.81 -9.97 -23.14
C GLN A 218 7.13 -10.70 -23.34
N GLY A 219 7.61 -11.38 -22.31
CA GLY A 219 8.80 -12.18 -22.29
C GLY A 219 10.07 -11.47 -21.85
N HIS A 220 9.97 -10.27 -21.28
CA HIS A 220 11.08 -9.58 -20.64
C HIS A 220 11.41 -10.22 -19.29
N SER A 221 12.70 -10.34 -18.98
CA SER A 221 13.18 -10.91 -17.72
C SER A 221 13.71 -9.85 -16.78
N TYR A 222 13.27 -9.91 -15.53
CA TYR A 222 13.66 -9.01 -14.46
C TYR A 222 13.97 -9.80 -13.20
N TYR A 223 14.48 -9.12 -12.17
CA TYR A 223 14.61 -9.69 -10.85
C TYR A 223 14.37 -8.70 -9.72
N LEU A 224 14.00 -9.24 -8.56
CA LEU A 224 13.98 -8.55 -7.28
C LEU A 224 14.76 -9.35 -6.25
N GLU A 225 15.43 -8.66 -5.34
CA GLU A 225 16.02 -9.25 -4.14
C GLU A 225 15.12 -8.93 -2.96
N VAL A 226 14.69 -9.96 -2.24
CA VAL A 226 13.74 -9.83 -1.13
C VAL A 226 14.17 -10.63 0.09
N ALA A 227 13.68 -10.19 1.25
CA ALA A 227 13.73 -10.91 2.50
C ALA A 227 12.51 -11.83 2.66
N LEU A 228 12.79 -13.03 3.19
CA LEU A 228 11.81 -14.05 3.57
C LEU A 228 11.87 -14.25 5.09
N SER A 229 12.68 -15.20 5.59
CA SER A 229 12.76 -15.49 7.04
C SER A 229 13.39 -14.36 7.85
N ARG A 230 14.23 -13.55 7.21
CA ARG A 230 15.10 -12.52 7.82
C ARG A 230 16.22 -13.11 8.68
N THR A 231 16.46 -14.42 8.59
CA THR A 231 17.58 -15.10 9.26
C THR A 231 18.89 -14.47 8.82
N ASN A 232 19.69 -14.03 9.80
CA ASN A 232 20.97 -13.33 9.61
C ASN A 232 20.91 -11.96 8.89
N SER A 233 19.72 -11.42 8.61
CA SER A 233 19.59 -10.16 7.87
C SER A 233 19.78 -8.91 8.72
N GLY A 234 19.68 -9.05 10.06
CA GLY A 234 19.71 -7.94 11.01
C GLY A 234 18.48 -7.02 10.94
N MET A 235 17.38 -7.49 10.36
CA MET A 235 16.16 -6.70 10.14
C MET A 235 14.91 -7.34 10.76
N ASP A 236 14.04 -6.50 11.28
CA ASP A 236 12.68 -6.86 11.71
C ASP A 236 11.63 -6.45 10.68
N LEU A 237 10.39 -6.92 10.88
CA LEU A 237 9.25 -6.55 10.03
C LEU A 237 9.05 -5.03 9.94
N ASN A 238 9.31 -4.30 11.03
CA ASN A 238 9.16 -2.85 11.07
C ASN A 238 10.23 -2.10 10.24
N ASP A 239 11.33 -2.75 9.85
CA ASP A 239 12.35 -2.11 9.02
C ASP A 239 11.95 -2.04 7.52
N PHE A 240 10.91 -2.77 7.10
CA PHE A 240 10.41 -2.77 5.73
C PHE A 240 9.44 -1.61 5.49
N GLN A 241 9.94 -0.39 5.67
CA GLN A 241 9.23 0.87 5.43
C GLN A 241 10.00 1.74 4.43
N GLY A 242 9.36 2.80 3.93
CA GLY A 242 9.95 3.72 2.95
C GLY A 242 10.55 2.98 1.75
N GLU A 243 11.81 3.28 1.42
CA GLU A 243 12.54 2.66 0.31
C GLU A 243 12.72 1.13 0.44
N LYS A 244 12.66 0.58 1.67
CA LYS A 244 12.80 -0.86 1.92
C LYS A 244 11.47 -1.61 1.88
N ARG A 245 10.33 -0.92 1.75
CA ARG A 245 9.00 -1.53 1.76
C ARG A 245 8.89 -2.71 0.79
N MET A 246 9.34 -2.52 -0.45
CA MET A 246 9.32 -3.55 -1.50
C MET A 246 10.49 -4.55 -1.43
N LYS A 247 11.22 -4.58 -0.31
CA LYS A 247 12.28 -5.57 -0.06
C LYS A 247 11.82 -6.73 0.81
N TYR A 248 10.56 -6.73 1.24
CA TYR A 248 9.94 -7.89 1.87
C TYR A 248 9.05 -8.61 0.87
N PHE A 249 9.11 -9.94 0.82
CA PHE A 249 8.41 -10.72 -0.20
C PHE A 249 6.91 -10.43 -0.25
N SER A 250 6.23 -10.41 0.90
CA SER A 250 4.77 -10.20 0.95
C SER A 250 4.33 -8.79 0.51
N ASN A 251 5.27 -7.85 0.46
CA ASN A 251 5.02 -6.51 -0.05
C ASN A 251 5.32 -6.40 -1.55
N ALA A 252 6.31 -7.14 -2.04
CA ALA A 252 6.83 -7.03 -3.40
C ALA A 252 6.11 -7.93 -4.41
N PHE A 253 5.56 -9.05 -3.95
CA PHE A 253 4.88 -10.05 -4.77
C PHE A 253 3.47 -10.28 -4.24
N SER A 254 2.57 -10.66 -5.14
CA SER A 254 1.27 -11.20 -4.78
C SER A 254 0.96 -12.46 -5.57
N PHE A 255 0.30 -13.43 -4.93
CA PHE A 255 -0.19 -14.63 -5.61
C PHE A 255 -1.47 -14.38 -6.39
N THR A 256 -2.16 -13.28 -6.09
CA THR A 256 -3.39 -12.87 -6.74
C THR A 256 -3.25 -11.48 -7.35
N ASN A 257 -4.10 -11.20 -8.32
CA ASN A 257 -4.17 -9.89 -8.94
C ASN A 257 -4.80 -8.90 -7.94
N LYS A 258 -4.00 -8.01 -7.34
CA LYS A 258 -4.48 -7.00 -6.39
C LYS A 258 -5.17 -5.81 -7.08
N SER A 259 -5.01 -5.63 -8.40
CA SER A 259 -5.75 -4.61 -9.15
C SER A 259 -7.22 -5.00 -9.32
N LEU A 260 -7.55 -6.28 -9.49
CA LEU A 260 -8.92 -6.76 -9.64
C LEU A 260 -9.81 -6.42 -8.43
N GLY A 261 -9.30 -6.61 -7.20
CA GLY A 261 -10.06 -6.25 -5.98
C GLY A 261 -10.32 -4.75 -5.82
N THR A 262 -9.41 -3.91 -6.30
CA THR A 262 -9.54 -2.44 -6.24
C THR A 262 -10.43 -1.90 -7.36
N ILE A 263 -10.38 -2.50 -8.54
CA ILE A 263 -11.18 -2.07 -9.70
C ILE A 263 -12.64 -2.54 -9.57
N GLU A 264 -12.87 -3.76 -9.09
CA GLU A 264 -14.23 -4.27 -8.85
C GLU A 264 -14.93 -3.52 -7.71
N SER A 265 -14.20 -3.14 -6.66
CA SER A 265 -14.72 -2.25 -5.61
C SER A 265 -15.01 -0.85 -6.13
N LEU A 266 -14.19 -0.28 -7.02
CA LEU A 266 -14.48 0.99 -7.70
C LEU A 266 -15.73 0.88 -8.60
N LYS A 267 -15.88 -0.22 -9.35
CA LYS A 267 -17.09 -0.49 -10.12
C LYS A 267 -18.32 -0.54 -9.21
N ASN A 268 -18.25 -1.30 -8.12
CA ASN A 268 -19.34 -1.45 -7.16
C ASN A 268 -19.67 -0.15 -6.42
N LYS A 269 -18.71 0.77 -6.26
CA LYS A 269 -18.95 2.09 -5.68
C LYS A 269 -19.95 2.91 -6.50
N TYR A 270 -19.86 2.85 -7.83
CA TYR A 270 -20.64 3.74 -8.73
C TYR A 270 -21.80 3.04 -9.45
N LEU A 271 -21.75 1.72 -9.60
CA LEU A 271 -22.79 0.98 -10.31
C LEU A 271 -24.16 1.17 -9.66
N GLY A 272 -25.18 1.47 -10.48
CA GLY A 272 -26.55 1.67 -10.03
C GLY A 272 -26.85 3.04 -9.42
N MET A 273 -25.84 3.89 -9.20
CA MET A 273 -26.05 5.23 -8.66
C MET A 273 -26.84 6.12 -9.61
N THR A 274 -27.69 6.97 -9.04
CA THR A 274 -28.29 8.12 -9.73
C THR A 274 -27.27 9.24 -9.79
N VAL A 275 -27.07 9.81 -10.97
CA VAL A 275 -26.11 10.87 -11.22
C VAL A 275 -26.69 11.99 -12.08
N TYR A 276 -26.05 13.15 -12.06
CA TYR A 276 -26.30 14.23 -13.00
C TYR A 276 -25.00 14.89 -13.46
N PRO A 277 -24.88 15.30 -14.74
CA PRO A 277 -23.70 16.02 -15.20
C PRO A 277 -23.61 17.41 -14.56
N LYS A 278 -22.44 17.78 -14.06
CA LYS A 278 -22.16 19.13 -13.50
C LYS A 278 -21.99 20.19 -14.60
N LYS A 279 -21.63 19.75 -15.80
CA LYS A 279 -21.44 20.56 -17.02
C LYS A 279 -22.01 19.81 -18.22
N MET A 280 -22.14 20.49 -19.37
CA MET A 280 -22.44 19.77 -20.61
C MET A 280 -21.31 18.82 -20.95
N LEU A 281 -21.65 17.56 -21.25
CA LEU A 281 -20.67 16.51 -21.57
C LEU A 281 -20.89 16.00 -23.00
N PRO A 282 -19.82 15.83 -23.80
CA PRO A 282 -19.94 15.13 -25.07
C PRO A 282 -20.19 13.63 -24.80
N ALA A 283 -21.28 13.09 -25.30
CA ALA A 283 -21.66 11.69 -25.08
C ALA A 283 -22.10 11.02 -26.39
N LYS A 284 -21.97 9.70 -26.44
CA LYS A 284 -22.56 8.88 -27.50
C LYS A 284 -23.95 8.45 -27.06
N ARG A 285 -24.99 8.87 -27.75
CA ARG A 285 -26.39 8.48 -27.47
C ARG A 285 -26.78 7.30 -28.36
N ILE A 286 -27.35 6.27 -27.73
CA ILE A 286 -27.87 5.08 -28.36
C ILE A 286 -29.38 5.04 -28.13
N VAL A 287 -30.14 5.08 -29.23
CA VAL A 287 -31.60 4.97 -29.20
C VAL A 287 -31.99 3.70 -29.94
N SER A 288 -32.82 2.87 -29.30
CA SER A 288 -33.32 1.62 -29.86
C SER A 288 -34.80 1.80 -30.24
N PHE A 289 -35.13 1.67 -31.53
CA PHE A 289 -36.51 1.63 -32.03
C PHE A 289 -36.66 0.45 -32.99
N GLU A 290 -37.66 -0.41 -32.77
CA GLU A 290 -38.10 -1.46 -33.70
C GLU A 290 -36.94 -2.14 -34.48
N ASP A 291 -36.06 -2.81 -33.73
CA ASP A 291 -34.88 -3.56 -34.23
C ASP A 291 -33.79 -2.74 -34.95
N LYS A 292 -33.83 -1.41 -34.89
CA LYS A 292 -32.74 -0.52 -35.35
C LYS A 292 -32.15 0.29 -34.20
N GLN A 293 -30.86 0.10 -33.98
CA GLN A 293 -30.06 0.96 -33.10
C GLN A 293 -29.51 2.14 -33.90
N THR A 294 -29.81 3.36 -33.45
CA THR A 294 -29.22 4.57 -34.02
C THR A 294 -28.25 5.16 -33.00
N GLU A 295 -27.00 5.32 -33.42
CA GLU A 295 -25.94 5.95 -32.63
C GLU A 295 -25.71 7.40 -33.11
N SER A 296 -25.63 8.33 -32.17
CA SER A 296 -25.35 9.74 -32.47
C SER A 296 -24.45 10.37 -31.41
N ARG A 297 -23.61 11.33 -31.81
CA ARG A 297 -22.86 12.16 -30.87
C ARG A 297 -23.73 13.32 -30.43
N VAL A 298 -23.94 13.47 -29.13
CA VAL A 298 -24.78 14.52 -28.53
C VAL A 298 -24.03 15.25 -27.42
N HIS A 299 -24.50 16.45 -27.09
CA HIS A 299 -24.09 17.14 -25.87
C HIS A 299 -25.14 16.85 -24.80
N LEU A 300 -24.76 16.06 -23.82
CA LEU A 300 -25.60 15.70 -22.68
C LEU A 300 -25.75 16.93 -21.77
N PRO A 301 -26.97 17.47 -21.60
CA PRO A 301 -27.17 18.68 -20.80
C PRO A 301 -26.82 18.43 -19.33
N ARG A 302 -26.32 19.48 -18.66
CA ARG A 302 -26.10 19.42 -17.21
C ARG A 302 -27.42 19.27 -16.47
N TYR A 303 -27.36 18.70 -15.27
CA TYR A 303 -28.52 18.38 -14.42
C TYR A 303 -29.49 17.33 -14.97
N THR A 304 -29.25 16.77 -16.16
CA THR A 304 -29.99 15.59 -16.65
C THR A 304 -29.85 14.46 -15.65
N VAL A 305 -30.97 13.97 -15.11
CA VAL A 305 -30.97 12.85 -14.15
C VAL A 305 -30.78 11.53 -14.89
N LEU A 306 -29.73 10.81 -14.52
CA LEU A 306 -29.30 9.57 -15.17
C LEU A 306 -29.05 8.47 -14.13
N GLN A 307 -29.09 7.22 -14.57
CA GLN A 307 -28.65 6.08 -13.77
C GLN A 307 -27.48 5.37 -14.43
N ILE A 308 -26.45 5.04 -13.65
CA ILE A 308 -25.32 4.22 -14.11
C ILE A 308 -25.79 2.77 -14.21
N LYS A 309 -26.09 2.31 -15.43
CA LYS A 309 -26.61 0.96 -15.69
C LYS A 309 -25.50 -0.06 -15.86
N GLU A 310 -24.42 0.32 -16.53
CA GLU A 310 -23.27 -0.55 -16.79
C GLU A 310 -21.97 0.24 -16.70
N ILE A 311 -20.90 -0.44 -16.31
CA ILE A 311 -19.53 0.06 -16.30
C ILE A 311 -18.66 -1.00 -16.97
N LYS A 312 -18.15 -0.69 -18.16
CA LYS A 312 -17.23 -1.54 -18.92
C LYS A 312 -15.81 -1.02 -18.73
N LEU A 313 -14.98 -1.82 -18.08
CA LEU A 313 -13.58 -1.45 -17.82
C LEU A 313 -12.75 -1.62 -19.09
N SER A 314 -11.78 -0.72 -19.27
CA SER A 314 -10.80 -0.76 -20.36
C SER A 314 -9.40 -0.96 -19.77
N PRO A 315 -8.93 -2.21 -19.58
CA PRO A 315 -7.61 -2.49 -19.03
C PRO A 315 -6.47 -1.95 -19.93
N PRO A 316 -5.32 -1.51 -19.37
CA PRO A 316 -4.96 -1.52 -17.95
C PRO A 316 -5.41 -0.26 -17.19
N GLY A 317 -5.91 -0.43 -15.95
CA GLY A 317 -6.20 0.67 -15.02
C GLY A 317 -7.67 0.83 -14.63
N SER A 318 -8.05 2.05 -14.25
CA SER A 318 -9.40 2.44 -13.81
C SER A 318 -10.23 3.16 -14.88
N LEU A 319 -9.73 3.22 -16.12
CA LEU A 319 -10.46 3.75 -17.27
C LEU A 319 -11.68 2.86 -17.56
N ALA A 320 -12.84 3.48 -17.74
CA ALA A 320 -14.09 2.79 -17.97
C ALA A 320 -15.01 3.55 -18.93
N THR A 321 -15.78 2.80 -19.70
CA THR A 321 -16.96 3.32 -20.40
C THR A 321 -18.19 3.13 -19.52
N LEU A 322 -18.83 4.23 -19.15
CA LEU A 322 -20.10 4.24 -18.44
C LEU A 322 -21.26 4.13 -19.43
N SER A 323 -22.27 3.32 -19.10
CA SER A 323 -23.57 3.34 -19.78
C SER A 323 -24.61 3.95 -18.84
N LEU A 324 -25.09 5.13 -19.20
CA LEU A 324 -26.01 5.96 -18.44
C LEU A 324 -27.40 5.88 -19.07
N THR A 325 -28.46 5.71 -18.28
CA THR A 325 -29.84 5.68 -18.78
C THR A 325 -30.63 6.86 -18.22
N ASP A 326 -31.34 7.60 -19.08
CA ASP A 326 -32.28 8.64 -18.65
C ASP A 326 -33.66 8.06 -18.31
N ARG A 327 -34.58 8.93 -17.85
CA ARG A 327 -35.94 8.53 -17.47
C ARG A 327 -36.77 8.01 -18.64
N ASP A 328 -36.45 8.44 -19.86
CA ASP A 328 -37.14 8.03 -21.09
C ASP A 328 -36.55 6.75 -21.70
N GLY A 329 -35.52 6.18 -21.05
CA GLY A 329 -34.87 4.94 -21.46
C GLY A 329 -33.79 5.12 -22.53
N ALA A 330 -33.40 6.35 -22.89
CA ALA A 330 -32.27 6.57 -23.79
C ALA A 330 -30.96 6.29 -23.07
N ILE A 331 -30.00 5.69 -23.80
CA ILE A 331 -28.71 5.30 -23.26
C ILE A 331 -27.64 6.27 -23.76
N TYR A 332 -26.76 6.69 -22.86
CA TYR A 332 -25.59 7.51 -23.15
C TYR A 332 -24.33 6.77 -22.72
N GLU A 333 -23.32 6.75 -23.59
CA GLU A 333 -22.00 6.22 -23.30
C GLU A 333 -20.98 7.36 -23.16
N LEU A 334 -20.17 7.27 -22.10
CA LEU A 334 -19.11 8.22 -21.79
C LEU A 334 -17.88 7.49 -21.25
N GLU A 335 -16.69 7.88 -21.70
CA GLU A 335 -15.43 7.39 -21.14
C GLU A 335 -15.02 8.25 -19.94
N THR A 336 -14.71 7.59 -18.82
CA THR A 336 -14.30 8.23 -17.56
C THR A 336 -13.26 7.40 -16.85
N ASP A 337 -12.46 8.04 -16.00
CA ASP A 337 -11.62 7.34 -15.04
C ASP A 337 -12.33 7.22 -13.68
N LEU A 338 -12.39 6.00 -13.15
CA LEU A 338 -13.03 5.73 -11.86
C LEU A 338 -12.15 6.12 -10.66
N LYS A 339 -10.86 6.41 -10.88
CA LYS A 339 -9.92 6.79 -9.82
C LYS A 339 -9.12 8.03 -10.22
N TYR A 340 -9.02 8.99 -9.31
CA TYR A 340 -8.16 10.15 -9.52
C TYR A 340 -6.68 9.77 -9.43
N ASP A 341 -5.90 10.16 -10.44
CA ASP A 341 -4.45 10.03 -10.48
C ASP A 341 -3.79 11.39 -10.20
N VAL A 342 -3.05 11.50 -9.09
CA VAL A 342 -2.42 12.75 -8.65
C VAL A 342 -1.24 13.15 -9.56
N ILE A 343 -0.58 12.19 -10.21
CA ILE A 343 0.58 12.41 -11.07
C ILE A 343 0.11 12.90 -12.44
N VAL A 344 -0.84 12.17 -13.04
CA VAL A 344 -1.34 12.48 -14.39
C VAL A 344 -2.37 13.61 -14.36
N LYS A 345 -3.09 13.79 -13.23
CA LYS A 345 -4.24 14.70 -13.10
C LYS A 345 -5.24 14.46 -14.22
N ASN A 346 -5.76 13.25 -14.25
CA ASN A 346 -6.68 12.80 -15.30
C ASN A 346 -7.93 13.70 -15.38
N ASP A 347 -8.06 14.41 -16.50
CA ASP A 347 -9.15 15.38 -16.76
C ASP A 347 -10.55 14.74 -16.90
N ASN A 348 -10.62 13.41 -17.03
CA ASN A 348 -11.84 12.62 -17.21
C ASN A 348 -12.25 11.85 -15.94
N TYR A 349 -11.82 12.30 -14.76
CA TYR A 349 -12.24 11.70 -13.50
C TYR A 349 -13.76 11.79 -13.29
N ILE A 350 -14.39 10.66 -12.95
CA ILE A 350 -15.85 10.52 -12.87
C ILE A 350 -16.49 11.53 -11.91
N GLU A 351 -15.88 11.82 -10.76
CA GLU A 351 -16.47 12.73 -9.77
C GLU A 351 -16.34 14.20 -10.15
N ASP A 352 -15.50 14.54 -11.12
CA ASP A 352 -15.45 15.90 -11.69
C ASP A 352 -16.57 16.13 -12.71
N PHE A 353 -17.04 15.06 -13.35
CA PHE A 353 -18.12 15.12 -14.34
C PHE A 353 -19.51 15.07 -13.71
N PHE A 354 -19.68 14.28 -12.65
CA PHE A 354 -20.99 13.96 -12.10
C PHE A 354 -21.18 14.39 -10.64
N GLY A 355 -22.40 14.82 -10.31
CA GLY A 355 -22.92 14.76 -8.94
C GLY A 355 -23.67 13.44 -8.73
N PHE A 356 -23.52 12.81 -7.56
CA PHE A 356 -24.04 11.48 -7.25
C PHE A 356 -25.30 11.53 -6.39
N GLU A 357 -26.34 12.18 -6.90
CA GLU A 357 -27.65 12.29 -6.26
C GLU A 357 -28.71 12.58 -7.33
N ASP A 358 -29.99 12.53 -6.95
CA ASP A 358 -31.08 13.04 -7.80
C ASP A 358 -31.27 14.53 -7.53
N ILE A 359 -30.74 15.38 -8.41
CA ILE A 359 -30.81 16.84 -8.23
C ILE A 359 -32.24 17.38 -8.30
N HIS A 360 -33.16 16.69 -8.97
CA HIS A 360 -34.57 17.10 -9.02
C HIS A 360 -35.25 16.83 -7.66
N LYS A 361 -34.87 15.77 -6.93
CA LYS A 361 -35.34 15.53 -5.56
C LYS A 361 -34.80 16.54 -4.55
N LYS A 362 -33.61 17.09 -4.80
CA LYS A 362 -33.02 18.15 -3.97
C LYS A 362 -33.76 19.48 -4.10
N TYR A 363 -34.34 19.75 -5.27
CA TYR A 363 -35.09 20.97 -5.55
C TYR A 363 -36.49 20.65 -6.10
N PRO A 364 -37.42 20.11 -5.29
CA PRO A 364 -38.72 19.66 -5.75
C PRO A 364 -39.65 20.79 -6.22
N GLY A 365 -39.33 22.05 -5.89
CA GLY A 365 -40.09 23.23 -6.33
C GLY A 365 -39.78 23.70 -7.74
N ILE A 366 -38.74 23.17 -8.40
CA ILE A 366 -38.35 23.56 -9.76
C ILE A 366 -39.10 22.68 -10.76
N THR A 367 -39.85 23.31 -11.66
CA THR A 367 -40.62 22.61 -12.71
C THR A 367 -39.71 22.06 -13.82
N GLU A 368 -40.18 21.06 -14.57
CA GLU A 368 -39.41 20.48 -15.69
C GLU A 368 -39.05 21.54 -16.75
N SER A 369 -39.97 22.46 -17.07
CA SER A 369 -39.70 23.57 -17.98
C SER A 369 -38.56 24.47 -17.49
N ARG A 370 -38.50 24.74 -16.18
CA ARG A 370 -37.42 25.53 -15.56
C ARG A 370 -36.10 24.76 -15.61
N TRP A 371 -36.09 23.45 -15.36
CA TRP A 371 -34.89 22.61 -15.53
C TRP A 371 -34.33 22.65 -16.95
N GLN A 372 -35.16 22.69 -17.98
CA GLN A 372 -34.71 22.83 -19.37
C GLN A 372 -34.00 24.17 -19.64
N ILE A 373 -34.44 25.25 -19.00
CA ILE A 373 -33.79 26.57 -19.11
C ILE A 373 -32.47 26.57 -18.32
N ILE A 374 -32.51 26.06 -17.08
CA ILE A 374 -31.35 25.96 -16.20
C ILE A 374 -30.27 25.08 -16.85
N SER A 375 -30.59 23.93 -17.43
CA SER A 375 -29.60 23.04 -18.06
C SER A 375 -28.81 23.71 -19.19
N ARG A 376 -29.38 24.74 -19.84
CA ARG A 376 -28.74 25.52 -20.91
C ARG A 376 -27.93 26.72 -20.40
N GLY A 377 -28.06 27.06 -19.11
CA GLY A 377 -27.44 28.26 -18.54
C GLY A 377 -28.19 29.55 -18.91
N ASP A 378 -29.47 29.42 -19.27
CA ASP A 378 -30.33 30.53 -19.63
C ASP A 378 -31.11 31.08 -18.43
N LEU A 379 -31.64 32.30 -18.55
CA LEU A 379 -32.46 32.94 -17.53
C LEU A 379 -33.83 33.23 -18.09
N GLU A 380 -34.84 33.17 -17.24
CA GLU A 380 -36.21 33.54 -17.58
C GLU A 380 -36.85 34.31 -16.42
N ALA A 381 -37.65 35.34 -16.73
CA ALA A 381 -38.37 36.08 -15.71
C ALA A 381 -39.25 35.15 -14.85
N GLY A 382 -39.38 35.49 -13.57
CA GLY A 382 -40.07 34.66 -12.58
C GLY A 382 -39.23 33.53 -12.00
N MET A 383 -37.96 33.35 -12.39
CA MET A 383 -37.05 32.41 -11.73
C MET A 383 -36.71 32.88 -10.31
N SER A 384 -36.66 31.95 -9.37
CA SER A 384 -36.13 32.19 -8.03
C SER A 384 -34.61 32.44 -8.05
N THR A 385 -34.10 33.00 -6.96
CA THR A 385 -32.66 33.14 -6.71
C THR A 385 -31.92 31.81 -6.81
N VAL A 386 -32.51 30.71 -6.32
CA VAL A 386 -31.94 29.36 -6.39
C VAL A 386 -31.86 28.88 -7.84
N GLU A 387 -32.92 29.05 -8.64
CA GLU A 387 -32.92 28.69 -10.06
C GLU A 387 -31.87 29.50 -10.84
N CYS A 388 -31.69 30.78 -10.52
CA CYS A 388 -30.67 31.62 -11.14
C CYS A 388 -29.24 31.16 -10.78
N ARG A 389 -28.99 30.79 -9.51
CA ARG A 389 -27.68 30.23 -9.10
C ARG A 389 -27.37 28.91 -9.76
N LEU A 390 -28.36 28.01 -9.83
CA LEU A 390 -28.23 26.78 -10.58
C LEU A 390 -27.96 27.08 -12.06
N SER A 391 -28.59 28.12 -12.63
CA SER A 391 -28.42 28.48 -14.03
C SER A 391 -27.04 29.08 -14.37
N ILE A 392 -26.61 30.15 -13.69
CA ILE A 392 -25.42 30.90 -14.10
C ILE A 392 -24.33 30.95 -13.03
N GLY A 393 -24.48 30.20 -11.95
CA GLY A 393 -23.54 30.17 -10.83
C GLY A 393 -23.80 31.27 -9.81
N ASP A 394 -22.91 31.35 -8.82
CA ASP A 394 -22.97 32.38 -7.79
C ASP A 394 -22.58 33.76 -8.35
N PRO A 395 -23.28 34.83 -7.93
CA PRO A 395 -22.94 36.19 -8.33
C PRO A 395 -21.60 36.63 -7.74
N ILE A 396 -20.95 37.58 -8.41
CA ILE A 396 -19.73 38.24 -7.93
C ILE A 396 -20.07 39.13 -6.73
N GLU A 397 -21.20 39.84 -6.82
CA GLU A 397 -21.66 40.78 -5.82
C GLU A 397 -23.19 40.81 -5.74
N ILE A 398 -23.71 41.03 -4.52
CA ILE A 398 -25.13 41.16 -4.23
C ILE A 398 -25.34 42.50 -3.52
N GLU A 399 -26.11 43.40 -4.14
CA GLU A 399 -26.54 44.66 -3.54
C GLU A 399 -28.00 44.56 -3.07
N LEU A 400 -28.21 44.79 -1.78
CA LEU A 400 -29.54 44.93 -1.19
C LEU A 400 -29.96 46.39 -1.22
N LYS A 401 -31.13 46.69 -1.77
CA LYS A 401 -31.70 48.05 -1.68
C LYS A 401 -32.17 48.33 -0.24
N LYS A 402 -32.38 49.61 0.08
CA LYS A 402 -32.90 50.06 1.41
C LYS A 402 -34.18 49.31 1.83
N ASP A 403 -34.95 48.85 0.86
CA ASP A 403 -36.05 47.91 1.02
C ASP A 403 -35.51 46.50 0.73
N SER A 404 -35.43 45.66 1.76
CA SER A 404 -34.86 44.30 1.71
C SER A 404 -35.60 43.34 0.77
N ARG A 405 -36.71 43.79 0.18
CA ARG A 405 -37.46 43.08 -0.86
C ARG A 405 -36.78 43.12 -2.22
N PHE A 406 -35.88 44.06 -2.48
CA PHE A 406 -35.20 44.19 -3.77
C PHE A 406 -33.70 43.94 -3.63
N GLU A 407 -33.20 43.02 -4.46
CA GLU A 407 -31.78 42.71 -4.55
C GLU A 407 -31.31 42.77 -6.00
N THR A 408 -30.07 43.21 -6.20
CA THR A 408 -29.42 43.28 -7.52
C THR A 408 -28.16 42.44 -7.47
N TRP A 409 -28.05 41.49 -8.39
CA TRP A 409 -26.92 40.57 -8.47
C TRP A 409 -26.07 40.90 -9.69
N PHE A 410 -24.76 40.97 -9.47
CA PHE A 410 -23.79 41.32 -10.49
C PHE A 410 -22.97 40.10 -10.90
N TYR A 411 -22.90 39.88 -12.21
CA TYR A 411 -22.08 38.87 -12.87
C TYR A 411 -21.17 39.54 -13.89
N ASN A 412 -20.22 38.80 -14.44
CA ASN A 412 -19.34 39.32 -15.48
C ASN A 412 -20.13 39.60 -16.78
N GLY A 413 -20.55 40.86 -16.96
CA GLY A 413 -21.33 41.30 -18.12
C GLY A 413 -22.83 41.03 -18.07
N LYS A 414 -23.39 40.63 -16.91
CA LYS A 414 -24.84 40.49 -16.71
C LYS A 414 -25.28 41.08 -15.37
N THR A 415 -26.50 41.61 -15.32
CA THR A 415 -27.13 42.10 -14.08
C THR A 415 -28.52 41.53 -13.93
N LEU A 416 -28.84 40.99 -12.75
CA LEU A 416 -30.14 40.42 -12.42
C LEU A 416 -30.80 41.25 -11.32
N GLU A 417 -32.05 41.65 -11.51
CA GLU A 417 -32.86 42.40 -10.54
C GLU A 417 -33.98 41.49 -10.02
N PHE A 418 -34.03 41.29 -8.70
CA PHE A 418 -35.02 40.45 -8.04
C PHE A 418 -35.95 41.29 -7.15
N GLU A 419 -37.18 40.81 -7.01
CA GLU A 419 -38.16 41.27 -6.04
C GLU A 419 -38.70 40.06 -5.26
N ASN A 420 -38.59 40.11 -3.93
CA ASN A 420 -38.94 39.02 -3.01
C ASN A 420 -38.34 37.66 -3.43
N GLY A 421 -37.08 37.65 -3.88
CA GLY A 421 -36.36 36.46 -4.33
C GLY A 421 -36.79 35.92 -5.70
N THR A 422 -37.58 36.69 -6.47
CA THR A 422 -38.04 36.33 -7.82
C THR A 422 -37.46 37.29 -8.86
N LEU A 423 -36.86 36.75 -9.93
CA LEU A 423 -36.20 37.49 -11.01
C LEU A 423 -37.24 38.28 -11.81
N GLN A 424 -37.13 39.61 -11.78
CA GLN A 424 -38.00 40.50 -12.54
C GLN A 424 -37.39 40.89 -13.88
N ARG A 425 -36.08 41.19 -13.87
CA ARG A 425 -35.37 41.69 -15.03
C ARG A 425 -33.93 41.20 -15.04
N TYR A 426 -33.41 40.93 -16.22
CA TYR A 426 -31.98 40.69 -16.43
C TYR A 426 -31.50 41.47 -17.66
N LYS A 427 -30.25 41.90 -17.64
CA LYS A 427 -29.57 42.61 -18.73
C LYS A 427 -28.25 41.95 -19.04
#